data_AF-A0A525VVJ0-F1
#
_entry.id   AF-A0A525VVJ0-F1
#
_cell.length_a   1.000
_cell.length_b   1.000
_cell.length_c   1.000
_cell.angle_alpha   90.00
_cell.angle_beta   90.00
_cell.angle_gamma   90.00
#
_symmetry.space_group_name_H-M   'P 1'
#
loop_
_entity.id
_entity.type
_entity.pdbx_description
1 polymer ?
#
loop_
_entity_poly.entity_id
_entity_poly.type
_entity_poly.pdbx_seq_one_letter_code
_entity_poly.pdbx_strand_id
1 'polypeptide(L)'
;MQHDEGATERRLLIQLARLGDLVQSLPAFVSLTARDPHRPLDLLCPAPLADIARLFPNVGHVLPWNGEQWHAWAESFAGEFARSRLCEVEQYLTELTTEPYKMAYVLNHHPRATLAGTLLAIEVQGPNLRGPLNEELSPWASYLRHIAQTRSSNRIHLSDTFCGLCGVTPPSVPPHLRLSSIDLPGDLAEVGISAGQWIAVVVGAGDADRSIPQSVWIEWISTLLAQDSPCGVVLIGSERDKTTALAIQDGLSPMIGGRLWDATGRTTLPQLATILKRCHWAVGADTGPLHLAASVGTSAMGFYFSHARVHETGPYGQGHWVWQADCAKPEAWPIQASVEVIRDPVSAMQQEPVAGWSLWQSHHDEWGAIFRPVGDSDPQEDQRSAVWHQLTEQHLSLQGMQ
;
A
#
# COMPACT_ATOMS: atom_id res chain seq x y z
N MET A 1 -16.82 16.33 -40.02
CA MET A 1 -16.14 15.30 -39.23
C MET A 1 -16.10 15.84 -37.82
N GLN A 2 -17.02 15.41 -36.96
CA GLN A 2 -17.08 15.84 -35.56
C GLN A 2 -15.80 15.32 -34.90
N HIS A 3 -14.90 16.22 -34.51
CA HIS A 3 -13.85 15.87 -33.56
C HIS A 3 -14.58 15.51 -32.25
N ASP A 4 -14.37 14.30 -31.80
CA ASP A 4 -14.87 13.79 -30.53
C ASP A 4 -14.28 14.66 -29.40
N GLU A 5 -15.04 15.64 -28.91
CA GLU A 5 -14.62 16.52 -27.81
C GLU A 5 -14.24 15.71 -26.56
N GLY A 6 -14.72 14.46 -26.43
CA GLY A 6 -14.37 13.54 -25.35
C GLY A 6 -12.93 13.02 -25.37
N ALA A 7 -12.22 13.05 -26.50
CA ALA A 7 -10.85 12.54 -26.60
C ALA A 7 -9.79 13.48 -25.97
N THR A 8 -10.14 14.75 -25.71
CA THR A 8 -9.16 15.81 -25.41
C THR A 8 -8.87 16.06 -23.92
N GLU A 9 -9.44 15.27 -23.00
CA GLU A 9 -9.32 15.53 -21.55
C GLU A 9 -8.96 14.29 -20.72
N ARG A 10 -8.15 13.40 -21.29
CA ARG A 10 -7.64 12.21 -20.58
C ARG A 10 -6.71 12.61 -19.44
N ARG A 11 -6.83 11.89 -18.32
CA ARG A 11 -6.03 12.10 -17.11
C ARG A 11 -5.29 10.82 -16.72
N LEU A 12 -4.10 10.97 -16.19
CA LEU A 12 -3.23 9.86 -15.79
C LEU A 12 -2.79 10.00 -14.34
N LEU A 13 -2.91 8.95 -13.53
CA LEU A 13 -2.21 8.84 -12.25
C LEU A 13 -0.95 7.97 -12.45
N ILE A 14 0.19 8.42 -11.94
CA ILE A 14 1.48 7.73 -12.05
C ILE A 14 1.96 7.32 -10.65
N GLN A 15 2.03 6.01 -10.42
CA GLN A 15 2.52 5.39 -9.20
C GLN A 15 3.43 4.21 -9.56
N LEU A 16 4.74 4.46 -9.59
CA LEU A 16 5.78 3.51 -10.04
C LEU A 16 6.55 2.84 -8.88
N ALA A 17 6.03 2.90 -7.65
CA ALA A 17 6.66 2.25 -6.51
C ALA A 17 6.09 0.84 -6.22
N ARG A 18 6.32 0.32 -5.01
CA ARG A 18 6.07 -1.09 -4.66
C ARG A 18 4.58 -1.34 -4.42
N LEU A 19 4.18 -2.60 -4.27
CA LEU A 19 2.78 -3.01 -4.05
C LEU A 19 2.08 -2.18 -2.95
N GLY A 20 2.75 -1.98 -1.81
CA GLY A 20 2.22 -1.17 -0.70
C GLY A 20 1.91 0.26 -1.11
N ASP A 21 2.85 0.95 -1.76
CA ASP A 21 2.68 2.31 -2.25
C ASP A 21 1.57 2.40 -3.32
N LEU A 22 1.47 1.38 -4.18
CA LEU A 22 0.42 1.31 -5.18
C LEU A 22 -0.95 1.23 -4.51
N VAL A 23 -1.22 0.26 -3.65
CA VAL A 23 -2.54 0.14 -2.99
C VAL A 23 -2.82 1.32 -2.06
N GLN A 24 -1.80 1.89 -1.42
CA GLN A 24 -1.95 3.10 -0.60
C GLN A 24 -2.21 4.37 -1.42
N SER A 25 -2.08 4.34 -2.74
CA SER A 25 -2.53 5.44 -3.62
C SER A 25 -4.04 5.42 -3.93
N LEU A 26 -4.75 4.37 -3.51
CA LEU A 26 -6.18 4.19 -3.75
C LEU A 26 -7.05 5.38 -3.27
N PRO A 27 -6.81 5.99 -2.09
CA PRO A 27 -7.54 7.20 -1.67
C PRO A 27 -7.41 8.36 -2.65
N ALA A 28 -6.19 8.66 -3.11
CA ALA A 28 -5.93 9.70 -4.09
C ALA A 28 -6.62 9.41 -5.43
N PHE A 29 -6.58 8.15 -5.88
CA PHE A 29 -7.26 7.71 -7.10
C PHE A 29 -8.78 7.93 -7.02
N VAL A 30 -9.41 7.51 -5.91
CA VAL A 30 -10.86 7.64 -5.72
C VAL A 30 -11.27 9.11 -5.63
N SER A 31 -10.53 9.93 -4.89
CA SER A 31 -10.83 11.37 -4.79
C SER A 31 -10.67 12.09 -6.13
N LEU A 32 -9.65 11.75 -6.94
CA LEU A 32 -9.48 12.30 -8.29
C LEU A 32 -10.61 11.90 -9.25
N THR A 33 -11.08 10.65 -9.14
CA THR A 33 -12.21 10.13 -9.92
C THR A 33 -13.51 10.82 -9.49
N ALA A 34 -13.72 11.03 -8.19
CA ALA A 34 -14.89 11.72 -7.66
C ALA A 34 -14.93 13.21 -8.04
N ARG A 35 -13.76 13.87 -8.15
CA ARG A 35 -13.66 15.28 -8.57
C ARG A 35 -14.17 15.50 -9.99
N ASP A 36 -14.05 14.50 -10.87
CA ASP A 36 -14.52 14.58 -12.25
C ASP A 36 -14.95 13.18 -12.74
N PRO A 37 -16.21 12.78 -12.44
CA PRO A 37 -16.70 11.43 -12.70
C PRO A 37 -16.90 11.10 -14.18
N HIS A 38 -17.02 12.12 -15.04
CA HIS A 38 -17.28 11.94 -16.47
C HIS A 38 -16.02 11.68 -17.28
N ARG A 39 -14.83 11.94 -16.70
CA ARG A 39 -13.56 11.73 -17.35
C ARG A 39 -12.83 10.53 -16.72
N PRO A 40 -12.58 9.45 -17.45
CA PRO A 40 -11.80 8.33 -16.93
C PRO A 40 -10.43 8.77 -16.40
N LEU A 41 -9.97 8.11 -15.35
CA LEU A 41 -8.61 8.24 -14.83
C LEU A 41 -7.85 6.95 -15.17
N ASP A 42 -6.84 7.09 -16.02
CA ASP A 42 -5.94 5.99 -16.37
C ASP A 42 -4.83 5.89 -15.29
N LEU A 43 -4.21 4.72 -15.14
CA LEU A 43 -3.20 4.44 -14.11
C LEU A 43 -1.93 3.83 -14.71
N LEU A 44 -0.81 4.53 -14.60
CA LEU A 44 0.53 4.01 -14.91
C LEU A 44 1.15 3.40 -13.64
N CYS A 45 1.49 2.12 -13.70
CA CYS A 45 2.09 1.38 -12.59
C CYS A 45 3.17 0.41 -13.09
N PRO A 46 4.02 -0.16 -12.23
CA PRO A 46 4.99 -1.18 -12.65
C PRO A 46 4.28 -2.37 -13.28
N ALA A 47 4.81 -2.88 -14.39
CA ALA A 47 4.18 -3.98 -15.14
C ALA A 47 3.76 -5.20 -14.29
N PRO A 48 4.56 -5.67 -13.30
CA PRO A 48 4.16 -6.78 -12.43
C PRO A 48 2.95 -6.49 -11.52
N LEU A 49 2.56 -5.23 -11.36
CA LEU A 49 1.44 -4.80 -10.50
C LEU A 49 0.18 -4.43 -11.31
N ALA A 50 0.23 -4.53 -12.64
CA ALA A 50 -0.87 -4.13 -13.52
C ALA A 50 -2.18 -4.87 -13.21
N ASP A 51 -2.12 -6.15 -12.86
CA ASP A 51 -3.31 -6.93 -12.52
C ASP A 51 -4.01 -6.43 -11.25
N ILE A 52 -3.25 -5.95 -10.26
CA ILE A 52 -3.81 -5.30 -9.06
C ILE A 52 -4.35 -3.92 -9.38
N ALA A 53 -3.64 -3.14 -10.19
CA ALA A 53 -4.09 -1.82 -10.62
C ALA A 53 -5.46 -1.89 -11.34
N ARG A 54 -5.76 -2.97 -12.06
CA ARG A 54 -7.08 -3.18 -12.70
C ARG A 54 -8.22 -3.38 -11.70
N LEU A 55 -7.93 -3.66 -10.43
CA LEU A 55 -8.91 -3.77 -9.36
C LEU A 55 -9.28 -2.40 -8.77
N PHE A 56 -8.64 -1.31 -9.21
CA PHE A 56 -9.01 0.04 -8.76
C PHE A 56 -10.43 0.38 -9.25
N PRO A 57 -11.27 0.98 -8.40
CA PRO A 57 -12.66 1.26 -8.74
C PRO A 57 -12.76 2.29 -9.87
N ASN A 58 -13.47 1.95 -10.95
CA ASN A 58 -13.67 2.82 -12.11
C ASN A 58 -12.37 3.25 -12.81
N VAL A 59 -11.30 2.45 -12.69
CA VAL A 59 -10.08 2.70 -13.47
C VAL A 59 -10.38 2.61 -14.97
N GLY A 60 -9.84 3.56 -15.73
CA GLY A 60 -9.86 3.50 -17.19
C GLY A 60 -8.86 2.45 -17.68
N HIS A 61 -7.82 2.89 -18.38
CA HIS A 61 -6.72 2.03 -18.79
C HIS A 61 -5.67 1.89 -17.70
N VAL A 62 -5.14 0.68 -17.54
CA VAL A 62 -3.93 0.42 -16.76
C VAL A 62 -2.76 0.26 -17.71
N LEU A 63 -1.75 1.10 -17.52
CA LEU A 63 -0.57 1.19 -18.37
C LEU A 63 0.62 0.52 -17.65
N PRO A 64 1.08 -0.65 -18.12
CA PRO A 64 2.19 -1.37 -17.49
C PRO A 64 3.54 -0.74 -17.87
N TRP A 65 4.23 -0.18 -16.87
CA TRP A 65 5.58 0.37 -17.04
C TRP A 65 6.66 -0.71 -16.83
N ASN A 66 7.42 -1.03 -17.87
CA ASN A 66 8.51 -2.00 -17.80
C ASN A 66 9.80 -1.33 -17.30
N GLY A 67 9.94 -1.24 -15.98
CA GLY A 67 11.09 -0.58 -15.36
C GLY A 67 12.45 -1.21 -15.67
N GLU A 68 12.51 -2.52 -15.94
CA GLU A 68 13.73 -3.23 -16.30
C GLU A 68 14.19 -2.87 -17.72
N GLN A 69 13.26 -2.85 -18.68
CA GLN A 69 13.55 -2.44 -20.06
C GLN A 69 14.04 -0.98 -20.11
N TRP A 70 13.42 -0.08 -19.35
CA TRP A 70 13.87 1.31 -19.26
C TRP A 70 15.27 1.45 -18.67
N HIS A 71 15.63 0.59 -17.71
CA HIS A 71 16.99 0.55 -17.17
C HIS A 71 17.99 0.06 -18.22
N ALA A 72 17.66 -1.04 -18.92
CA ALA A 72 18.49 -1.59 -19.99
C ALA A 72 18.71 -0.56 -21.11
N TRP A 73 17.68 0.18 -21.53
CA TRP A 73 17.84 1.27 -22.48
C TRP A 73 18.76 2.37 -21.95
N ALA A 74 18.56 2.83 -20.71
CA ALA A 74 19.40 3.86 -20.11
C ALA A 74 20.89 3.48 -20.07
N GLU A 75 21.21 2.25 -19.66
CA GLU A 75 22.59 1.73 -19.67
C GLU A 75 23.16 1.67 -21.08
N SER A 76 22.34 1.28 -22.05
CA SER A 76 22.76 1.18 -23.43
C SER A 76 23.16 2.54 -24.02
N PHE A 77 22.48 3.62 -23.65
CA PHE A 77 22.78 4.99 -24.12
C PHE A 77 24.06 5.58 -23.52
N ALA A 78 24.68 4.94 -22.53
CA ALA A 78 25.99 5.36 -22.01
C ALA A 78 27.15 5.09 -22.99
N GLY A 79 26.92 4.33 -24.06
CA GLY A 79 27.86 4.09 -25.16
C GLY A 79 27.59 4.95 -26.40
N GLU A 80 27.82 4.41 -27.60
CA GLU A 80 27.48 5.09 -28.85
C GLU A 80 25.95 5.22 -29.02
N PHE A 81 25.51 6.40 -29.45
CA PHE A 81 24.10 6.65 -29.75
C PHE A 81 23.63 5.76 -30.89
N ALA A 82 22.60 4.95 -30.64
CA ALA A 82 21.99 4.08 -31.62
C ALA A 82 20.54 4.51 -31.89
N ARG A 83 20.27 4.99 -33.11
CA ARG A 83 18.91 5.40 -33.55
C ARG A 83 17.88 4.30 -33.38
N SER A 84 18.26 3.03 -33.57
CA SER A 84 17.35 1.89 -33.40
C SER A 84 16.76 1.83 -31.99
N ARG A 85 17.53 2.18 -30.96
CA ARG A 85 17.06 2.18 -29.56
C ARG A 85 16.10 3.31 -29.27
N LEU A 86 16.30 4.47 -29.92
CA LEU A 86 15.32 5.56 -29.84
C LEU A 86 13.99 5.12 -30.46
N CYS A 87 14.02 4.44 -31.61
CA CYS A 87 12.82 3.87 -32.23
C CYS A 87 12.13 2.83 -31.33
N GLU A 88 12.86 1.99 -30.60
CA GLU A 88 12.27 1.07 -29.60
C GLU A 88 11.56 1.81 -28.47
N VAL A 89 12.18 2.88 -27.94
CA VAL A 89 11.57 3.72 -26.89
C VAL A 89 10.31 4.43 -27.43
N GLU A 90 10.38 5.01 -28.62
CA GLU A 90 9.25 5.66 -29.29
C GLU A 90 8.10 4.67 -29.53
N GLN A 91 8.42 3.46 -29.98
CA GLN A 91 7.44 2.40 -30.18
C GLN A 91 6.79 2.01 -28.85
N TYR A 92 7.57 1.81 -27.79
CA TYR A 92 7.06 1.48 -26.46
C TYR A 92 6.12 2.57 -25.91
N LEU A 93 6.47 3.85 -26.07
CA LEU A 93 5.60 4.97 -25.66
C LEU A 93 4.30 5.00 -26.47
N THR A 94 4.38 4.74 -27.78
CA THR A 94 3.21 4.68 -28.67
C THR A 94 2.28 3.51 -28.32
N GLU A 95 2.83 2.38 -27.88
CA GLU A 95 2.07 1.23 -27.37
C GLU A 95 1.34 1.55 -26.05
N LEU A 96 1.88 2.46 -25.24
CA LEU A 96 1.19 2.94 -24.03
C LEU A 96 0.05 3.92 -24.38
N THR A 97 0.32 4.92 -25.23
CA THR A 97 -0.69 5.88 -25.67
C THR A 97 -0.29 6.54 -26.98
N THR A 98 -1.27 6.77 -27.87
CA THR A 98 -1.04 7.44 -29.16
C THR A 98 -1.13 8.96 -29.05
N GLU A 99 -1.83 9.46 -28.04
CA GLU A 99 -2.05 10.89 -27.78
C GLU A 99 -1.58 11.22 -26.35
N PRO A 100 -1.00 12.41 -26.12
CA PRO A 100 -0.61 12.82 -24.78
C PRO A 100 -1.85 13.03 -23.89
N TYR A 101 -1.70 12.72 -22.61
CA TYR A 101 -2.68 13.06 -21.59
C TYR A 101 -2.70 14.57 -21.37
N LYS A 102 -3.86 15.13 -21.07
CA LYS A 102 -3.97 16.55 -20.71
C LYS A 102 -3.26 16.83 -19.39
N MET A 103 -3.42 15.91 -18.41
CA MET A 103 -2.86 16.03 -17.07
C MET A 103 -2.34 14.69 -16.56
N ALA A 104 -1.14 14.69 -15.99
CA ALA A 104 -0.60 13.59 -15.19
C ALA A 104 -0.38 14.00 -13.73
N TYR A 105 -0.86 13.15 -12.81
CA TYR A 105 -0.59 13.24 -11.38
C TYR A 105 0.52 12.28 -11.01
N VAL A 106 1.70 12.79 -10.66
CA VAL A 106 2.90 12.00 -10.33
C VAL A 106 3.02 11.89 -8.81
N LEU A 107 2.92 10.67 -8.27
CA LEU A 107 2.95 10.45 -6.81
C LEU A 107 4.36 10.22 -6.25
N ASN A 108 5.28 9.69 -7.06
CA ASN A 108 6.63 9.36 -6.60
C ASN A 108 7.64 10.44 -7.02
N HIS A 109 8.45 10.90 -6.07
CA HIS A 109 9.64 11.70 -6.36
C HIS A 109 10.82 10.80 -6.79
N HIS A 110 10.71 10.23 -8.00
CA HIS A 110 11.73 9.38 -8.61
C HIS A 110 11.92 9.76 -10.08
N PRO A 111 13.17 9.82 -10.61
CA PRO A 111 13.43 10.25 -11.99
C PRO A 111 12.57 9.55 -13.06
N ARG A 112 12.37 8.24 -12.94
CA ARG A 112 11.49 7.47 -13.84
C ARG A 112 10.04 7.97 -13.87
N ALA A 113 9.47 8.32 -12.71
CA ALA A 113 8.08 8.79 -12.64
C ALA A 113 7.94 10.21 -13.19
N THR A 114 8.92 11.07 -12.89
CA THR A 114 9.04 12.41 -13.47
C THR A 114 9.18 12.36 -14.99
N LEU A 115 10.03 11.47 -15.51
CA LEU A 115 10.21 11.24 -16.94
C LEU A 115 8.91 10.76 -17.60
N ALA A 116 8.25 9.75 -17.02
CA ALA A 116 6.99 9.23 -17.53
C ALA A 116 5.90 10.32 -17.58
N GLY A 117 5.76 11.14 -16.53
CA GLY A 117 4.82 12.27 -16.53
C GLY A 117 5.12 13.28 -17.64
N THR A 118 6.39 13.61 -17.84
CA THR A 118 6.82 14.57 -18.87
C THR A 118 6.61 14.05 -20.29
N LEU A 119 6.84 12.76 -20.52
CA LEU A 119 6.70 12.16 -21.85
C LEU A 119 5.25 11.88 -22.22
N LEU A 120 4.40 11.60 -21.23
CA LEU A 120 3.04 11.13 -21.47
C LEU A 120 1.98 12.23 -21.32
N ALA A 121 2.29 13.40 -20.74
CA ALA A 121 1.29 14.43 -20.48
C ALA A 121 1.75 15.85 -20.82
N ILE A 122 0.77 16.70 -21.12
CA ILE A 122 0.95 18.14 -21.38
C ILE A 122 1.20 18.87 -20.06
N GLU A 123 0.35 18.64 -19.07
CA GLU A 123 0.48 19.19 -17.72
C GLU A 123 0.85 18.09 -16.73
N VAL A 124 1.72 18.43 -15.77
CA VAL A 124 2.17 17.52 -14.72
C VAL A 124 1.99 18.19 -13.37
N GLN A 125 1.26 17.51 -12.49
CA GLN A 125 1.14 17.85 -11.09
C GLN A 125 1.80 16.75 -10.24
N GLY A 126 2.63 17.12 -9.27
CA GLY A 126 3.31 16.13 -8.44
C GLY A 126 4.39 16.74 -7.56
N PRO A 127 5.53 16.05 -7.37
CA PRO A 127 6.52 16.46 -6.39
C PRO A 127 7.36 17.67 -6.80
N ASN A 128 7.61 17.88 -8.10
CA ASN A 128 8.44 18.98 -8.58
C ASN A 128 7.57 20.18 -8.97
N LEU A 129 7.93 21.38 -8.51
CA LEU A 129 7.32 22.62 -8.95
C LEU A 129 7.93 23.05 -10.28
N ARG A 130 7.08 23.49 -11.23
CA ARG A 130 7.51 24.08 -12.52
C ARG A 130 8.27 23.11 -13.44
N GLY A 131 7.96 21.81 -13.35
CA GLY A 131 8.38 20.82 -14.32
C GLY A 131 9.55 19.93 -13.89
N PRO A 132 10.00 19.03 -14.79
CA PRO A 132 10.84 17.88 -14.43
C PRO A 132 12.29 18.20 -14.12
N LEU A 133 12.81 19.33 -14.62
CA LEU A 133 14.21 19.75 -14.45
C LEU A 133 14.42 20.68 -13.25
N ASN A 134 13.34 21.08 -12.57
CA ASN A 134 13.44 21.93 -11.40
C ASN A 134 13.62 21.08 -10.14
N GLU A 135 14.51 21.53 -9.26
CA GLU A 135 14.78 20.91 -7.96
C GLU A 135 13.84 21.39 -6.86
N GLU A 136 13.11 22.48 -7.10
CA GLU A 136 12.13 23.04 -6.18
C GLU A 136 10.95 22.08 -6.00
N LEU A 137 10.69 21.67 -4.76
CA LEU A 137 9.63 20.72 -4.44
C LEU A 137 8.30 21.41 -4.13
N SER A 138 7.20 20.71 -4.41
CA SER A 138 5.87 21.13 -3.95
C SER A 138 5.81 21.12 -2.42
N PRO A 139 4.89 21.88 -1.80
CA PRO A 139 4.74 21.89 -0.33
C PRO A 139 4.58 20.48 0.25
N TRP A 140 3.74 19.66 -0.36
CA TRP A 140 3.53 18.26 0.04
C TRP A 140 4.77 17.39 -0.14
N ALA A 141 5.52 17.53 -1.23
CA ALA A 141 6.76 16.78 -1.41
C ALA A 141 7.88 17.24 -0.46
N SER A 142 7.95 18.53 -0.17
CA SER A 142 8.87 19.10 0.82
C SER A 142 8.58 18.55 2.21
N TYR A 143 7.29 18.50 2.58
CA TYR A 143 6.81 17.91 3.81
C TYR A 143 7.18 16.43 3.93
N LEU A 144 6.90 15.61 2.91
CA LEU A 144 7.30 14.19 2.89
C LEU A 144 8.82 14.01 3.05
N ARG A 145 9.62 14.80 2.32
CA ARG A 145 11.08 14.73 2.39
C ARG A 145 11.57 15.09 3.79
N HIS A 146 11.00 16.13 4.39
CA HIS A 146 11.34 16.55 5.75
C HIS A 146 11.07 15.43 6.75
N ILE A 147 9.88 14.83 6.71
CA ILE A 147 9.50 13.73 7.61
C ILE A 147 10.40 12.53 7.47
N ALA A 148 10.70 12.12 6.24
CA ALA A 148 11.56 10.97 6.00
C ALA A 148 12.98 11.17 6.57
N GLN A 149 13.43 12.44 6.67
CA GLN A 149 14.74 12.81 7.21
C GLN A 149 14.74 13.00 8.73
N THR A 150 13.77 13.74 9.26
CA THR A 150 13.72 14.06 10.70
C THR A 150 13.11 12.94 11.52
N ARG A 151 12.26 12.10 10.91
CA ARG A 151 11.47 11.06 11.57
C ARG A 151 10.80 11.57 12.86
N SER A 152 10.43 12.85 12.84
CA SER A 152 9.76 13.55 13.93
C SER A 152 8.27 13.17 13.97
N SER A 153 7.46 13.92 14.73
CA SER A 153 6.02 13.71 14.94
C SER A 153 5.17 13.87 13.66
N ASN A 154 5.44 13.13 12.59
CA ASN A 154 4.56 13.06 11.44
C ASN A 154 3.24 12.43 11.87
N ARG A 155 2.14 13.11 11.56
CA ARG A 155 0.78 12.63 11.80
C ARG A 155 -0.05 12.53 10.52
N ILE A 156 0.54 12.82 9.36
CA ILE A 156 -0.15 12.66 8.07
C ILE A 156 0.27 11.33 7.46
N HIS A 157 -0.73 10.51 7.15
CA HIS A 157 -0.52 9.24 6.49
C HIS A 157 0.01 9.42 5.06
N LEU A 158 0.80 8.48 4.56
CA LEU A 158 1.34 8.53 3.20
C LEU A 158 0.23 8.63 2.15
N SER A 159 -0.82 7.82 2.28
CA SER A 159 -2.02 7.89 1.42
C SER A 159 -2.69 9.26 1.37
N ASP A 160 -2.73 9.95 2.51
CA ASP A 160 -3.32 11.29 2.61
C ASP A 160 -2.43 12.32 1.94
N THR A 161 -1.11 12.14 2.07
CA THR A 161 -0.15 12.97 1.36
C THR A 161 -0.24 12.78 -0.16
N PHE A 162 -0.53 11.57 -0.65
CA PHE A 162 -0.81 11.35 -2.07
C PHE A 162 -2.06 12.12 -2.53
N CYS A 163 -3.09 12.25 -1.68
CA CYS A 163 -4.25 13.11 -1.98
C CYS A 163 -3.81 14.57 -2.10
N GLY A 164 -3.01 15.05 -1.14
CA GLY A 164 -2.45 16.41 -1.13
C GLY A 164 -1.61 16.74 -2.37
N LEU A 165 -0.73 15.82 -2.79
CA LEU A 165 0.07 15.95 -4.04
C LEU A 165 -0.83 16.11 -5.28
N CYS A 166 -1.98 15.46 -5.29
CA CYS A 166 -2.99 15.54 -6.36
C CYS A 166 -3.94 16.75 -6.23
N GLY A 167 -3.82 17.55 -5.18
CA GLY A 167 -4.70 18.68 -4.90
C GLY A 167 -6.14 18.24 -4.63
N VAL A 168 -6.32 17.09 -3.98
CA VAL A 168 -7.61 16.57 -3.52
C VAL A 168 -7.54 16.25 -2.03
N THR A 169 -8.69 16.23 -1.37
CA THR A 169 -8.79 15.76 0.01
C THR A 169 -8.97 14.23 0.04
N PRO A 170 -8.63 13.56 1.16
CA PRO A 170 -8.96 12.16 1.35
C PRO A 170 -10.47 11.90 1.22
N PRO A 171 -10.89 10.72 0.75
CA PRO A 171 -12.31 10.37 0.66
C PRO A 171 -12.89 10.23 2.07
N SER A 172 -14.16 10.59 2.26
CA SER A 172 -14.85 10.51 3.56
C SER A 172 -15.08 9.08 4.07
N VAL A 173 -14.95 8.09 3.19
CA VAL A 173 -15.05 6.66 3.51
C VAL A 173 -13.81 5.97 2.94
N PRO A 174 -13.15 5.07 3.71
CA PRO A 174 -12.03 4.30 3.20
C PRO A 174 -12.42 3.52 1.93
N PRO A 175 -11.71 3.71 0.81
CA PRO A 175 -12.01 3.01 -0.43
C PRO A 175 -11.45 1.58 -0.41
N HIS A 176 -12.12 0.68 -1.12
CA HIS A 176 -11.66 -0.70 -1.33
C HIS A 176 -11.49 -1.02 -2.82
N LEU A 177 -10.59 -1.94 -3.11
CA LEU A 177 -10.45 -2.56 -4.43
C LEU A 177 -11.71 -3.35 -4.79
N ARG A 178 -12.04 -3.38 -6.08
CA ARG A 178 -13.15 -4.15 -6.63
C ARG A 178 -12.66 -5.49 -7.14
N LEU A 179 -12.86 -6.52 -6.35
CA LEU A 179 -12.57 -7.89 -6.75
C LEU A 179 -13.69 -8.45 -7.63
N SER A 180 -13.31 -9.03 -8.77
CA SER A 180 -14.14 -9.94 -9.54
C SER A 180 -13.99 -11.38 -9.03
N SER A 181 -14.85 -12.29 -9.51
CA SER A 181 -14.64 -13.73 -9.26
C SER A 181 -13.30 -14.15 -9.86
N ILE A 182 -12.33 -14.48 -9.01
CA ILE A 182 -11.01 -14.97 -9.38
C ILE A 182 -10.88 -16.37 -8.81
N ASP A 183 -10.57 -17.33 -9.68
CA ASP A 183 -10.41 -18.72 -9.27
C ASP A 183 -9.10 -18.90 -8.50
N LEU A 184 -9.21 -19.56 -7.34
CA LEU A 184 -8.08 -19.98 -6.54
C LEU A 184 -7.63 -21.38 -6.96
N PRO A 185 -6.32 -21.67 -6.92
CA PRO A 185 -5.82 -22.97 -7.35
C PRO A 185 -6.16 -24.06 -6.32
N GLY A 186 -6.78 -25.15 -6.79
CA GLY A 186 -6.90 -26.43 -6.09
C GLY A 186 -7.32 -26.32 -4.62
N ASP A 187 -6.43 -26.76 -3.73
CA ASP A 187 -6.56 -26.76 -2.28
C ASP A 187 -6.75 -25.37 -1.65
N LEU A 188 -6.31 -24.30 -2.31
CA LEU A 188 -6.53 -22.93 -1.82
C LEU A 188 -7.98 -22.46 -2.01
N ALA A 189 -8.78 -23.17 -2.81
CA ALA A 189 -10.19 -22.83 -2.97
C ALA A 189 -10.97 -22.93 -1.65
N GLU A 190 -10.56 -23.81 -0.74
CA GLU A 190 -11.19 -24.02 0.57
C GLU A 190 -10.91 -22.88 1.57
N VAL A 191 -9.88 -22.06 1.30
CA VAL A 191 -9.50 -20.95 2.16
C VAL A 191 -10.65 -19.96 2.28
N GLY A 192 -11.06 -19.72 3.52
CA GLY A 192 -12.14 -18.81 3.88
C GLY A 192 -13.56 -19.30 3.57
N ILE A 193 -13.74 -20.60 3.26
CA ILE A 193 -15.07 -21.19 3.00
C ILE A 193 -15.62 -21.95 4.23
N SER A 194 -14.75 -22.59 5.01
CA SER A 194 -15.18 -23.35 6.19
C SER A 194 -15.62 -22.43 7.35
N ALA A 195 -16.46 -22.97 8.24
CA ALA A 195 -16.95 -22.24 9.40
C ALA A 195 -15.82 -21.89 10.39
N GLY A 196 -15.78 -20.64 10.85
CA GLY A 196 -14.77 -20.14 11.78
C GLY A 196 -14.09 -18.87 11.29
N GLN A 197 -13.18 -18.35 12.11
CA GLN A 197 -12.33 -17.23 11.70
C GLN A 197 -11.19 -17.72 10.80
N TRP A 198 -10.81 -16.88 9.84
CA TRP A 198 -9.70 -17.14 8.93
C TRP A 198 -8.66 -16.04 9.05
N ILE A 199 -7.40 -16.42 9.22
CA ILE A 199 -6.29 -15.49 9.42
C ILE A 199 -5.22 -15.75 8.37
N ALA A 200 -4.90 -14.72 7.59
CA ALA A 200 -3.73 -14.72 6.72
C ALA A 200 -2.50 -14.27 7.50
N VAL A 201 -1.43 -15.07 7.47
CA VAL A 201 -0.14 -14.71 8.08
C VAL A 201 0.83 -14.37 6.96
N VAL A 202 1.28 -13.11 6.93
CA VAL A 202 2.29 -12.62 5.99
C VAL A 202 3.67 -13.04 6.48
N VAL A 203 4.19 -14.12 5.90
CA VAL A 203 5.46 -14.74 6.30
C VAL A 203 6.66 -13.88 5.85
N GLY A 204 6.55 -13.31 4.65
CA GLY A 204 7.62 -12.51 4.06
C GLY A 204 7.66 -11.07 4.54
N ALA A 205 8.85 -10.47 4.49
CA ALA A 205 9.03 -9.03 4.66
C ALA A 205 9.58 -8.39 3.39
N GLY A 206 9.13 -7.16 3.09
CA GLY A 206 9.65 -6.40 1.95
C GLY A 206 11.11 -5.96 2.11
N ASP A 207 11.67 -6.13 3.32
CA ASP A 207 13.07 -5.91 3.68
C ASP A 207 13.45 -6.91 4.79
N ALA A 208 14.66 -7.46 4.77
CA ALA A 208 15.12 -8.44 5.75
C ALA A 208 15.12 -7.89 7.18
N ASP A 209 15.36 -6.58 7.34
CA ASP A 209 15.31 -5.90 8.63
C ASP A 209 13.89 -5.75 9.21
N ARG A 210 12.86 -6.14 8.45
CA ARG A 210 11.45 -6.20 8.88
C ARG A 210 10.90 -7.62 8.91
N SER A 211 11.76 -8.63 8.82
CA SER A 211 11.35 -10.03 8.94
C SER A 211 11.05 -10.40 10.39
N ILE A 212 9.87 -10.96 10.61
CA ILE A 212 9.48 -11.53 11.90
C ILE A 212 10.10 -12.93 12.00
N PRO A 213 10.81 -13.29 13.09
CA PRO A 213 11.44 -14.60 13.22
C PRO A 213 10.44 -15.76 13.11
N GLN A 214 10.82 -16.84 12.43
CA GLN A 214 9.95 -18.02 12.29
C GLN A 214 9.52 -18.63 13.64
N SER A 215 10.35 -18.53 14.67
CA SER A 215 10.02 -18.99 16.02
C SER A 215 8.84 -18.23 16.62
N VAL A 216 8.77 -16.92 16.37
CA VAL A 216 7.64 -16.07 16.77
C VAL A 216 6.38 -16.51 16.05
N TRP A 217 6.46 -16.80 14.75
CA TRP A 217 5.30 -17.30 14.00
C TRP A 217 4.81 -18.67 14.47
N ILE A 218 5.72 -19.60 14.76
CA ILE A 218 5.37 -20.92 15.29
C ILE A 218 4.64 -20.78 16.63
N GLU A 219 5.15 -19.96 17.54
CA GLU A 219 4.52 -19.72 18.84
C GLU A 219 3.19 -18.98 18.71
N TRP A 220 3.11 -18.00 17.82
CA TRP A 220 1.91 -17.21 17.57
C TRP A 220 0.77 -18.07 17.00
N ILE A 221 1.07 -18.86 15.96
CA ILE A 221 0.10 -19.77 15.33
C ILE A 221 -0.33 -20.85 16.33
N SER A 222 0.61 -21.39 17.12
CA SER A 222 0.29 -22.36 18.18
C SER A 222 -0.65 -21.77 19.23
N THR A 223 -0.36 -20.55 19.70
CA THR A 223 -1.17 -19.82 20.68
C THR A 223 -2.57 -19.54 20.14
N LEU A 224 -2.69 -19.09 18.90
CA LEU A 224 -3.97 -18.86 18.23
C LEU A 224 -4.80 -20.15 18.12
N LEU A 225 -4.17 -21.24 17.70
CA LEU A 225 -4.85 -22.50 17.37
C LEU A 225 -5.04 -23.44 18.57
N ALA A 226 -4.39 -23.19 19.71
CA ALA A 226 -4.61 -23.92 20.96
C ALA A 226 -5.99 -23.64 21.59
N GLN A 227 -6.68 -22.60 21.14
CA GLN A 227 -7.95 -22.15 21.68
C GLN A 227 -9.14 -22.93 21.07
N ASP A 228 -10.24 -23.06 21.82
CA ASP A 228 -11.41 -23.89 21.45
C ASP A 228 -12.26 -23.37 20.25
N SER A 229 -11.92 -22.20 19.70
CA SER A 229 -12.69 -21.60 18.59
C SER A 229 -12.27 -22.14 17.22
N PRO A 230 -13.22 -22.47 16.31
CA PRO A 230 -12.89 -22.82 14.94
C PRO A 230 -12.11 -21.71 14.24
N CYS A 231 -10.90 -22.01 13.80
CA CYS A 231 -9.96 -21.06 13.24
C CYS A 231 -9.08 -21.73 12.18
N GLY A 232 -8.93 -21.10 11.02
CA GLY A 232 -8.01 -21.51 9.95
C GLY A 232 -6.93 -20.47 9.70
N VAL A 233 -5.70 -20.92 9.43
CA VAL A 233 -4.56 -20.06 9.12
C VAL A 233 -4.06 -20.33 7.71
N VAL A 234 -3.85 -19.28 6.93
CA VAL A 234 -3.20 -19.37 5.62
C VAL A 234 -1.89 -18.59 5.63
N LEU A 235 -0.78 -19.26 5.36
CA LEU A 235 0.52 -18.63 5.16
C LEU A 235 0.55 -18.00 3.77
N ILE A 236 0.92 -16.73 3.69
CA ILE A 236 1.06 -16.00 2.43
C ILE A 236 2.44 -15.37 2.33
N GLY A 237 2.96 -15.30 1.10
CA GLY A 237 4.28 -14.78 0.81
C GLY A 237 4.65 -14.98 -0.66
N SER A 238 5.81 -14.46 -1.03
CA SER A 238 6.41 -14.66 -2.35
C SER A 238 7.11 -16.01 -2.46
N GLU A 239 7.60 -16.34 -3.66
CA GLU A 239 8.43 -17.53 -3.89
C GLU A 239 9.64 -17.63 -2.94
N ARG A 240 10.21 -16.48 -2.54
CA ARG A 240 11.39 -16.40 -1.68
C ARG A 240 11.10 -16.80 -0.23
N ASP A 241 9.83 -16.78 0.17
CA ASP A 241 9.40 -17.01 1.55
C ASP A 241 9.06 -18.49 1.80
N LYS A 242 9.11 -19.35 0.77
CA LYS A 242 8.78 -20.78 0.87
C LYS A 242 9.59 -21.53 1.92
N THR A 243 10.89 -21.24 2.04
CA THR A 243 11.76 -21.88 3.04
C THR A 243 11.32 -21.52 4.46
N THR A 244 10.92 -20.27 4.71
CA THR A 244 10.39 -19.84 6.00
C THR A 244 9.02 -20.45 6.28
N ALA A 245 8.14 -20.50 5.29
CA ALA A 245 6.84 -21.15 5.42
C ALA A 245 6.97 -22.64 5.79
N LEU A 246 7.85 -23.38 5.09
CA LEU A 246 8.15 -24.78 5.42
C LEU A 246 8.69 -24.93 6.86
N ALA A 247 9.62 -24.07 7.28
CA ALA A 247 10.15 -24.13 8.64
C ALA A 247 9.09 -23.84 9.71
N ILE A 248 8.12 -22.97 9.42
CA ILE A 248 6.96 -22.74 10.29
C ILE A 248 6.09 -24.00 10.35
N GLN A 249 5.78 -24.61 9.21
CA GLN A 249 4.98 -25.84 9.15
C GLN A 249 5.63 -26.99 9.93
N ASP A 250 6.94 -27.20 9.76
CA ASP A 250 7.72 -28.23 10.45
C ASP A 250 7.82 -27.99 11.96
N GLY A 251 7.74 -26.72 12.39
CA GLY A 251 7.78 -26.33 13.80
C GLY A 251 6.44 -26.47 14.54
N LEU A 252 5.33 -26.67 13.82
CA LEU A 252 3.99 -26.74 14.40
C LEU A 252 3.60 -28.18 14.78
N SER A 253 2.72 -28.33 15.77
CA SER A 253 2.21 -29.64 16.18
C SER A 253 1.40 -30.30 15.06
N PRO A 254 1.58 -31.61 14.78
CA PRO A 254 0.79 -32.33 13.78
C PRO A 254 -0.73 -32.28 14.01
N MET A 255 -1.18 -32.08 15.25
CA MET A 255 -2.59 -31.92 15.60
C MET A 255 -3.24 -30.66 15.00
N ILE A 256 -2.42 -29.70 14.56
CA ILE A 256 -2.85 -28.43 13.97
C ILE A 256 -2.93 -28.51 12.44
N GLY A 257 -2.36 -29.54 11.80
CA GLY A 257 -2.18 -29.62 10.35
C GLY A 257 -3.45 -29.45 9.52
N GLY A 258 -4.62 -29.88 10.01
CA GLY A 258 -5.91 -29.69 9.33
C GLY A 258 -6.47 -28.26 9.36
N ARG A 259 -5.74 -27.31 9.97
CA ARG A 259 -6.12 -25.89 10.11
C ARG A 259 -5.08 -24.92 9.54
N LEU A 260 -4.10 -25.43 8.80
CA LEU A 260 -3.03 -24.65 8.21
C LEU A 260 -2.94 -24.88 6.70
N TRP A 261 -3.00 -23.79 5.95
CA TRP A 261 -2.80 -23.76 4.50
C TRP A 261 -1.55 -22.95 4.17
N ASP A 262 -0.85 -23.32 3.09
CA ASP A 262 0.30 -22.57 2.59
C ASP A 262 0.05 -22.12 1.15
N ALA A 263 -0.06 -20.80 0.96
CA ALA A 263 -0.21 -20.14 -0.33
C ALA A 263 1.07 -19.43 -0.79
N THR A 264 2.19 -19.61 -0.08
CA THR A 264 3.46 -18.92 -0.30
C THR A 264 4.05 -19.24 -1.67
N GLY A 265 4.21 -18.23 -2.53
CA GLY A 265 4.67 -18.39 -3.92
C GLY A 265 3.71 -19.17 -4.82
N ARG A 266 2.46 -19.39 -4.41
CA ARG A 266 1.46 -20.18 -5.14
C ARG A 266 0.32 -19.34 -5.72
N THR A 267 0.37 -18.02 -5.58
CA THR A 267 -0.72 -17.11 -5.95
C THR A 267 -0.21 -15.97 -6.83
N THR A 268 -1.04 -15.59 -7.80
CA THR A 268 -0.94 -14.26 -8.41
C THR A 268 -1.43 -13.20 -7.44
N LEU A 269 -1.11 -11.93 -7.67
CA LEU A 269 -1.58 -10.87 -6.78
C LEU A 269 -3.13 -10.76 -6.71
N PRO A 270 -3.90 -10.90 -7.81
CA PRO A 270 -5.36 -10.97 -7.71
C PRO A 270 -5.89 -12.18 -6.92
N GLN A 271 -5.22 -13.34 -7.02
CA GLN A 271 -5.56 -14.51 -6.20
C GLN A 271 -5.24 -14.27 -4.73
N LEU A 272 -4.11 -13.63 -4.42
CA LEU A 272 -3.77 -13.20 -3.06
C LEU A 272 -4.82 -12.25 -2.50
N ALA A 273 -5.24 -11.24 -3.27
CA ALA A 273 -6.30 -10.31 -2.89
C ALA A 273 -7.63 -11.05 -2.60
N THR A 274 -7.92 -12.11 -3.36
CA THR A 274 -9.10 -12.96 -3.15
C THR A 274 -9.00 -13.78 -1.85
N ILE A 275 -7.84 -14.39 -1.56
CA ILE A 275 -7.59 -15.09 -0.29
C ILE A 275 -7.75 -14.12 0.89
N LEU A 276 -7.11 -12.94 0.80
CA LEU A 276 -7.17 -11.92 1.83
C LEU A 276 -8.61 -11.50 2.08
N LYS A 277 -9.41 -11.25 1.03
CA LYS A 277 -10.82 -10.86 1.13
C LYS A 277 -11.69 -11.89 1.87
N ARG A 278 -11.33 -13.17 1.79
CA ARG A 278 -12.04 -14.26 2.50
C ARG A 278 -11.54 -14.46 3.94
N CYS A 279 -10.40 -13.86 4.30
CA CYS A 279 -9.91 -13.85 5.67
C CYS A 279 -10.61 -12.75 6.48
N HIS A 280 -10.72 -12.98 7.78
CA HIS A 280 -11.20 -11.98 8.74
C HIS A 280 -10.05 -11.06 9.17
N TRP A 281 -8.84 -11.62 9.25
CA TRP A 281 -7.63 -10.91 9.63
C TRP A 281 -6.47 -11.22 8.69
N ALA A 282 -5.58 -10.24 8.50
CA ALA A 282 -4.25 -10.42 7.98
C ALA A 282 -3.24 -9.90 9.00
N VAL A 283 -2.21 -10.68 9.30
CA VAL A 283 -1.22 -10.38 10.34
C VAL A 283 0.18 -10.42 9.73
N GLY A 284 1.01 -9.42 9.99
CA GLY A 284 2.34 -9.35 9.40
C GLY A 284 3.16 -8.12 9.81
N ALA A 285 4.33 -7.97 9.20
CA ALA A 285 5.08 -6.72 9.26
C ALA A 285 4.55 -5.68 8.26
N ASP A 286 5.07 -4.44 8.31
CA ASP A 286 4.79 -3.39 7.32
C ASP A 286 5.26 -3.80 5.91
N THR A 287 4.32 -4.33 5.11
CA THR A 287 4.58 -4.96 3.81
C THR A 287 3.39 -4.78 2.86
N GLY A 288 3.65 -4.92 1.56
CA GLY A 288 2.62 -4.82 0.51
C GLY A 288 1.40 -5.72 0.74
N PRO A 289 1.55 -7.02 1.07
CA PRO A 289 0.40 -7.90 1.35
C PRO A 289 -0.47 -7.45 2.54
N LEU A 290 0.11 -6.86 3.58
CA LEU A 290 -0.66 -6.32 4.71
C LEU A 290 -1.54 -5.15 4.26
N HIS A 291 -0.99 -4.25 3.44
CA HIS A 291 -1.74 -3.12 2.85
C HIS A 291 -2.78 -3.57 1.83
N LEU A 292 -2.48 -4.62 1.06
CA LEU A 292 -3.43 -5.24 0.16
C LEU A 292 -4.64 -5.78 0.93
N ALA A 293 -4.42 -6.38 2.11
CA ALA A 293 -5.49 -6.88 2.96
C ALA A 293 -6.46 -5.77 3.40
N ALA A 294 -5.91 -4.64 3.89
CA ALA A 294 -6.71 -3.47 4.23
C ALA A 294 -7.49 -2.94 3.02
N SER A 295 -6.84 -2.88 1.85
CA SER A 295 -7.48 -2.38 0.62
C SER A 295 -8.62 -3.27 0.08
N VAL A 296 -8.73 -4.53 0.54
CA VAL A 296 -9.87 -5.40 0.21
C VAL A 296 -10.90 -5.48 1.35
N GLY A 297 -10.69 -4.74 2.44
CA GLY A 297 -11.59 -4.67 3.59
C GLY A 297 -11.37 -5.78 4.63
N THR A 298 -10.20 -6.41 4.63
CA THR A 298 -9.79 -7.37 5.66
C THR A 298 -9.12 -6.62 6.81
N SER A 299 -9.48 -6.94 8.06
CA SER A 299 -8.83 -6.33 9.23
C SER A 299 -7.34 -6.68 9.21
N ALA A 300 -6.49 -5.69 9.49
CA ALA A 300 -5.04 -5.86 9.35
C ALA A 300 -4.40 -5.62 10.71
N MET A 301 -3.48 -6.51 11.09
CA MET A 301 -2.67 -6.38 12.29
C MET A 301 -1.19 -6.33 11.93
N GLY A 302 -0.56 -5.19 12.19
CA GLY A 302 0.84 -4.96 11.91
C GLY A 302 1.73 -5.11 13.14
N PHE A 303 2.88 -5.77 13.01
CA PHE A 303 4.00 -5.60 13.94
C PHE A 303 5.03 -4.66 13.31
N TYR A 304 5.12 -3.44 13.84
CA TYR A 304 5.92 -2.35 13.27
C TYR A 304 7.18 -2.14 14.12
N PHE A 305 8.32 -2.29 13.48
CA PHE A 305 9.66 -2.18 14.09
C PHE A 305 10.65 -1.72 13.01
N SER A 306 11.93 -1.64 13.37
CA SER A 306 12.98 -1.10 12.48
C SER A 306 12.64 0.34 12.08
N HIS A 307 12.36 0.57 10.79
CA HIS A 307 12.07 1.89 10.26
C HIS A 307 10.57 2.15 10.04
N ALA A 308 9.70 1.16 10.27
CA ALA A 308 8.26 1.27 10.06
C ALA A 308 7.59 2.07 11.17
N ARG A 309 6.75 3.03 10.79
CA ARG A 309 6.02 3.92 11.70
C ARG A 309 4.54 3.89 11.41
N VAL A 310 3.75 3.62 12.44
CA VAL A 310 2.29 3.47 12.34
C VAL A 310 1.60 4.67 11.67
N HIS A 311 2.04 5.90 11.97
CA HIS A 311 1.44 7.12 11.41
C HIS A 311 1.80 7.38 9.94
N GLU A 312 2.89 6.78 9.44
CA GLU A 312 3.37 6.99 8.08
C GLU A 312 2.72 6.00 7.11
N THR A 313 2.76 4.72 7.45
CA THR A 313 2.43 3.62 6.54
C THR A 313 1.45 2.62 7.11
N GLY A 314 0.77 2.90 8.24
CA GLY A 314 -0.23 2.02 8.83
C GLY A 314 -1.28 1.51 7.82
N PRO A 315 -1.94 0.37 8.06
CA PRO A 315 -2.98 -0.10 7.14
C PRO A 315 -4.12 0.94 7.03
N TYR A 316 -4.35 1.45 5.83
CA TYR A 316 -5.27 2.57 5.61
C TYR A 316 -6.73 2.14 5.76
N GLY A 317 -7.47 2.81 6.64
CA GLY A 317 -8.88 2.55 6.89
C GLY A 317 -9.22 2.49 8.38
N GLN A 318 -10.38 1.93 8.72
CA GLN A 318 -10.84 1.77 10.10
C GLN A 318 -10.75 0.31 10.54
N GLY A 319 -10.49 0.08 11.83
CA GLY A 319 -10.52 -1.26 12.41
C GLY A 319 -9.24 -2.08 12.19
N HIS A 320 -8.16 -1.45 11.76
CA HIS A 320 -6.83 -2.04 11.73
C HIS A 320 -6.08 -1.77 13.04
N TRP A 321 -5.11 -2.62 13.34
CA TRP A 321 -4.36 -2.58 14.60
C TRP A 321 -2.87 -2.66 14.31
N VAL A 322 -2.07 -1.92 15.07
CA VAL A 322 -0.62 -1.94 14.93
C VAL A 322 0.03 -2.01 16.30
N TRP A 323 0.85 -3.04 16.50
CA TRP A 323 1.82 -3.10 17.58
C TRP A 323 3.10 -2.41 17.10
N GLN A 324 3.42 -1.25 17.68
CA GLN A 324 4.62 -0.48 17.37
C GLN A 324 5.68 -0.74 18.44
N ALA A 325 6.83 -1.28 18.04
CA ALA A 325 7.97 -1.48 18.92
C ALA A 325 8.69 -0.16 19.23
N ASP A 326 9.18 -0.04 20.47
CA ASP A 326 9.98 1.09 20.92
C ASP A 326 11.42 1.05 20.38
N CYS A 327 11.86 -0.11 19.89
CA CYS A 327 13.19 -0.34 19.36
C CYS A 327 13.17 -0.91 17.93
N ALA A 328 14.30 -0.79 17.24
CA ALA A 328 14.41 -1.26 15.86
C ALA A 328 14.42 -2.80 15.73
N LYS A 329 14.88 -3.51 16.75
CA LYS A 329 15.05 -4.97 16.77
C LYS A 329 14.49 -5.53 18.09
N PRO A 330 13.19 -5.83 18.16
CA PRO A 330 12.58 -6.35 19.37
C PRO A 330 13.03 -7.78 19.66
N GLU A 331 13.36 -8.06 20.93
CA GLU A 331 13.70 -9.40 21.41
C GLU A 331 12.47 -10.16 21.93
N ALA A 332 11.47 -9.43 22.44
CA ALA A 332 10.20 -9.96 22.91
C ALA A 332 9.06 -9.48 21.99
N TRP A 333 8.04 -10.33 21.82
CA TRP A 333 6.91 -10.08 20.91
C TRP A 333 5.58 -10.18 21.67
N PRO A 334 4.58 -9.35 21.37
CA PRO A 334 3.29 -9.33 22.07
C PRO A 334 2.38 -10.47 21.57
N ILE A 335 2.85 -11.71 21.64
CA ILE A 335 2.19 -12.87 21.02
C ILE A 335 0.80 -13.11 21.61
N GLN A 336 0.72 -13.29 22.93
CA GLN A 336 -0.55 -13.53 23.62
C GLN A 336 -1.52 -12.35 23.44
N ALA A 337 -1.05 -11.13 23.70
CA ALA A 337 -1.87 -9.92 23.59
C ALA A 337 -2.40 -9.68 22.16
N SER A 338 -1.58 -9.93 21.13
CA SER A 338 -2.01 -9.80 19.73
C SER A 338 -3.02 -10.87 19.31
N VAL A 339 -2.91 -12.11 19.81
CA VAL A 339 -3.94 -13.14 19.60
C VAL A 339 -5.26 -12.74 20.26
N GLU A 340 -5.23 -12.15 21.44
CA GLU A 340 -6.43 -11.66 22.12
C GLU A 340 -7.13 -10.54 21.34
N VAL A 341 -6.38 -9.61 20.73
CA VAL A 341 -6.95 -8.57 19.85
C VAL A 341 -7.73 -9.17 18.68
N ILE A 342 -7.26 -10.27 18.08
CA ILE A 342 -7.94 -10.92 16.95
C ILE A 342 -9.27 -11.55 17.38
N ARG A 343 -9.30 -12.12 18.59
CA ARG A 343 -10.46 -12.88 19.09
C ARG A 343 -11.53 -11.98 19.68
N ASP A 344 -11.11 -10.99 20.46
CA ASP A 344 -11.99 -10.04 21.11
C ASP A 344 -11.37 -8.63 21.09
N PRO A 345 -11.53 -7.89 19.98
CA PRO A 345 -11.02 -6.53 19.84
C PRO A 345 -11.55 -5.56 20.89
N VAL A 346 -12.73 -5.82 21.48
CA VAL A 346 -13.35 -4.94 22.47
C VAL A 346 -12.63 -5.07 23.80
N SER A 347 -12.41 -6.31 24.26
CA SER A 347 -11.64 -6.58 25.47
C SER A 347 -10.18 -6.15 25.32
N ALA A 348 -9.65 -6.17 24.09
CA ALA A 348 -8.29 -5.71 23.81
C ALA A 348 -8.03 -4.24 24.17
N MET A 349 -9.06 -3.40 24.23
CA MET A 349 -8.92 -2.00 24.66
C MET A 349 -8.60 -1.85 26.15
N GLN A 350 -8.71 -2.93 26.93
CA GLN A 350 -8.46 -2.98 28.37
C GLN A 350 -7.25 -3.85 28.73
N GLN A 351 -6.46 -4.27 27.74
CA GLN A 351 -5.30 -5.14 27.96
C GLN A 351 -4.20 -4.44 28.78
N GLU A 352 -3.43 -5.25 29.51
CA GLU A 352 -2.24 -4.77 30.20
C GLU A 352 -1.17 -4.31 29.19
N PRO A 353 -0.40 -3.26 29.52
CA PRO A 353 0.70 -2.81 28.68
C PRO A 353 1.71 -3.92 28.43
N VAL A 354 2.12 -4.10 27.17
CA VAL A 354 3.21 -5.03 26.82
C VAL A 354 4.53 -4.26 26.75
N ALA A 355 5.50 -4.65 27.59
CA ALA A 355 6.78 -3.96 27.66
C ALA A 355 7.48 -3.89 26.28
N GLY A 356 7.89 -2.69 25.88
CA GLY A 356 8.58 -2.42 24.61
C GLY A 356 7.66 -2.29 23.39
N TRP A 357 6.35 -2.35 23.58
CA TRP A 357 5.36 -2.24 22.51
C TRP A 357 4.20 -1.31 22.88
N SER A 358 3.77 -0.51 21.92
CA SER A 358 2.55 0.30 22.01
C SER A 358 1.51 -0.22 21.02
N LEU A 359 0.25 -0.31 21.46
CA LEU A 359 -0.87 -0.75 20.63
C LEU A 359 -1.61 0.46 20.08
N TRP A 360 -1.86 0.46 18.77
CA TRP A 360 -2.52 1.54 18.06
C TRP A 360 -3.70 0.99 17.26
N GLN A 361 -4.81 1.73 17.25
CA GLN A 361 -5.99 1.42 16.47
C GLN A 361 -6.18 2.45 15.35
N SER A 362 -6.52 1.98 14.16
CA SER A 362 -6.80 2.84 13.01
C SER A 362 -8.23 3.36 13.05
N HIS A 363 -8.35 4.65 12.76
CA HIS A 363 -9.60 5.34 12.49
C HIS A 363 -9.45 6.16 11.21
N HIS A 364 -10.55 6.78 10.78
CA HIS A 364 -10.58 7.57 9.57
C HIS A 364 -11.60 8.70 9.72
N ASP A 365 -11.24 9.89 9.27
CA ASP A 365 -12.07 11.10 9.30
C ASP A 365 -11.84 11.98 8.05
N GLU A 366 -12.31 13.23 8.10
CA GLU A 366 -12.22 14.19 6.99
C GLU A 366 -10.78 14.53 6.57
N TRP A 367 -9.80 14.34 7.45
CA TRP A 367 -8.38 14.58 7.18
C TRP A 367 -7.63 13.31 6.79
N GLY A 368 -8.34 12.18 6.67
CA GLY A 368 -7.80 10.90 6.23
C GLY A 368 -7.62 9.89 7.35
N ALA A 369 -6.58 9.06 7.25
CA ALA A 369 -6.28 8.04 8.25
C ALA A 369 -5.66 8.63 9.51
N ILE A 370 -6.02 8.08 10.67
CA ILE A 370 -5.44 8.42 11.96
C ILE A 370 -5.28 7.15 12.80
N PHE A 371 -4.21 7.10 13.60
CA PHE A 371 -3.97 6.01 14.54
C PHE A 371 -3.96 6.58 15.95
N ARG A 372 -4.80 6.02 16.83
CA ARG A 372 -4.87 6.39 18.24
C ARG A 372 -4.23 5.31 19.09
N PRO A 373 -3.44 5.67 20.13
CA PRO A 373 -2.91 4.69 21.05
C PRO A 373 -4.05 4.14 21.90
N VAL A 374 -3.98 2.85 22.21
CA VAL A 374 -4.94 2.17 23.07
C VAL A 374 -4.48 2.32 24.52
N GLY A 375 -5.37 2.85 25.38
CA GLY A 375 -5.10 3.02 26.81
C GLY A 375 -4.48 4.37 27.22
N ASP A 376 -4.00 5.17 26.26
CA ASP A 376 -3.44 6.51 26.50
C ASP A 376 -4.22 7.59 25.72
N SER A 377 -4.29 8.80 26.27
CA SER A 377 -4.73 9.99 25.52
C SER A 377 -3.58 10.51 24.67
N ASP A 378 -3.75 10.67 23.35
CA ASP A 378 -2.72 11.28 22.50
C ASP A 378 -2.69 12.80 22.74
N PRO A 379 -1.63 13.37 23.34
CA PRO A 379 -1.56 14.81 23.63
C PRO A 379 -1.43 15.68 22.36
N GLN A 380 -1.26 15.07 21.18
CA GLN A 380 -1.14 15.73 19.89
C GLN A 380 -2.26 15.35 18.91
N GLU A 381 -3.40 14.88 19.43
CA GLU A 381 -4.41 14.11 18.70
C GLU A 381 -4.88 14.71 17.37
N ASP A 382 -4.91 16.04 17.20
CA ASP A 382 -5.17 16.58 15.86
C ASP A 382 -4.43 17.88 15.51
N GLN A 383 -3.21 17.73 15.03
CA GLN A 383 -2.49 18.77 14.28
C GLN A 383 -2.64 18.62 12.76
N ARG A 384 -3.38 17.61 12.27
CA ARG A 384 -3.45 17.29 10.84
C ARG A 384 -4.19 18.38 10.07
N SER A 385 -5.28 18.90 10.63
CA SER A 385 -6.03 20.02 10.05
C SER A 385 -5.13 21.24 9.80
N ALA A 386 -4.31 21.62 10.77
CA ALA A 386 -3.36 22.72 10.64
C ALA A 386 -2.32 22.47 9.54
N VAL A 387 -1.76 21.25 9.46
CA VAL A 387 -0.82 20.85 8.40
C VAL A 387 -1.51 20.89 7.03
N TRP A 388 -2.71 20.34 6.91
CA TRP A 388 -3.50 20.38 5.67
C TRP A 388 -3.80 21.81 5.21
N HIS A 389 -4.27 22.68 6.10
CA HIS A 389 -4.52 24.08 5.79
C HIS A 389 -3.25 24.79 5.34
N GLN A 390 -2.16 24.66 6.09
CA GLN A 390 -0.88 25.29 5.77
C GLN A 390 -0.35 24.85 4.40
N LEU A 391 -0.32 23.55 4.12
CA LEU A 391 0.24 23.02 2.87
C LEU A 391 -0.66 23.34 1.67
N THR A 392 -1.99 23.33 1.84
CA THR A 392 -2.93 23.72 0.78
C THR A 392 -2.86 25.22 0.47
N GLU A 393 -2.76 26.10 1.48
CA GLU A 393 -2.58 27.55 1.27
C GLU A 393 -1.27 27.85 0.53
N GLN A 394 -0.16 27.21 0.93
CA GLN A 394 1.12 27.32 0.22
C GLN A 394 0.98 26.87 -1.23
N HIS A 395 0.28 25.78 -1.50
CA HIS A 395 0.08 25.28 -2.87
C HIS A 395 -0.74 26.25 -3.73
N LEU A 396 -1.86 26.78 -3.22
CA LEU A 396 -2.70 27.74 -3.93
C LEU A 396 -1.96 29.05 -4.22
N SER A 397 -1.16 29.54 -3.28
CA SER A 397 -0.35 30.75 -3.48
C SER A 397 0.63 30.62 -4.64
N LEU A 398 1.18 29.42 -4.86
CA LEU A 398 2.12 29.13 -5.94
C LEU A 398 1.42 28.98 -7.30
N GLN A 399 0.16 28.52 -7.33
CA GLN A 399 -0.63 28.43 -8.55
C GLN A 399 -1.17 29.79 -9.02
N GLY A 400 -1.48 30.71 -8.10
CA GLY A 400 -1.96 32.06 -8.43
C GLY A 400 -0.87 33.06 -8.87
N MET A 401 0.40 32.66 -8.88
CA MET A 401 1.54 33.46 -9.33
C MET A 401 2.01 33.14 -10.77
N GLN A 402 1.30 32.26 -11.47
CA GLN A 402 1.49 31.93 -12.89
C GLN A 402 0.39 32.57 -13.74
#